data_AF-A0A519UIK3-F1
#
_entry.id   AF-A0A519UIK3-F1
#
_cell.length_a   1.000
_cell.length_b   1.000
_cell.length_c   1.000
_cell.angle_alpha   90.00
_cell.angle_beta   90.00
_cell.angle_gamma   90.00
#
_symmetry.space_group_name_H-M   'P 1'
#
loop_
_entity.id
_entity.type
_entity.pdbx_description
1 polymer ?
#
loop_
_entity_poly.entity_id
_entity_poly.type
_entity_poly.pdbx_seq_one_letter_code
_entity_poly.pdbx_strand_id
1 'polypeptide(L)'
;SPGIAYEYEFYKNTLPTITVADVNALAKQYITETNRDVIIMAPDKEKDNLPSEAKVNEWINSVVADKSIAAYVDQVSDKPLLAKKPTPGKVTAEKKVAEIGVTELTLSNGVKVILKPTDFKNDEITFYGFSPGGTSLYTDADYQSAANAASIIARSGVGEYNSLQLPKYLNGKRAFVSPMITERSEGISASTTPKDLETALQLTYLYFTAPRKDPEMFKGIISQQKGNLANRESDPNSVFGDTVSAVVGNYNVRRTGPSVEKVNQINLDRAFDIYKERFADASDFTFTFVGNFDIATLKPLLEQYLGSLPSTNRQEKAVDLGIRVPAGTITKTVLKGQEPKATVRLLFSGDYTYNQANNNQLDALAEVLNIKLIERLREDEGGVYGVNAGASYSKFPVNRYSISISFGCAPENVDKLIASTLDEINKIKTNGALAVDIQKFVAEETRST
;
A
#
# COMPACT_ATOMS: atom_id res chain seq x y z
N SER A 1 15.64 23.44 -14.94
CA SER A 1 15.18 24.41 -13.93
C SER A 1 16.39 25.23 -13.46
N PRO A 2 16.22 26.38 -12.78
CA PRO A 2 17.33 27.20 -12.28
C PRO A 2 18.19 26.55 -11.17
N GLY A 3 17.95 25.29 -10.81
CA GLY A 3 18.79 24.49 -9.91
C GLY A 3 18.40 24.63 -8.44
N ILE A 4 18.67 23.58 -7.65
CA ILE A 4 18.16 23.43 -6.27
C ILE A 4 18.59 24.56 -5.33
N ALA A 5 19.79 25.13 -5.52
CA ALA A 5 20.29 26.23 -4.70
C ALA A 5 19.52 27.53 -4.93
N TYR A 6 19.21 27.84 -6.19
CA TYR A 6 18.38 29.00 -6.52
C TYR A 6 16.95 28.81 -6.01
N GLU A 7 16.37 27.63 -6.26
CA GLU A 7 15.00 27.32 -5.80
C GLU A 7 14.89 27.48 -4.28
N TYR A 8 15.86 26.94 -3.51
CA TYR A 8 15.91 27.10 -2.06
C TYR A 8 15.96 28.57 -1.62
N GLU A 9 16.90 29.37 -2.15
CA GLU A 9 17.04 30.77 -1.77
C GLU A 9 15.85 31.63 -2.24
N PHE A 10 15.27 31.33 -3.41
CA PHE A 10 14.04 31.97 -3.87
C PHE A 10 12.88 31.73 -2.90
N TYR A 11 12.59 30.47 -2.56
CA TYR A 11 11.51 30.16 -1.62
C TYR A 11 11.75 30.77 -0.24
N LYS A 12 12.97 30.66 0.29
CA LYS A 12 13.33 31.20 1.60
C LYS A 12 13.10 32.71 1.70
N ASN A 13 13.38 33.45 0.63
CA ASN A 13 13.27 34.91 0.63
C ASN A 13 11.88 35.41 0.22
N THR A 14 11.17 34.71 -0.67
CA THR A 14 9.88 35.15 -1.23
C THR A 14 8.68 34.63 -0.45
N LEU A 15 8.72 33.40 0.09
CA LEU A 15 7.56 32.85 0.80
C LEU A 15 7.11 33.71 2.01
N PRO A 16 8.03 34.26 2.84
CA PRO A 16 7.64 35.11 3.97
C PRO A 16 7.04 36.46 3.57
N THR A 17 7.21 36.90 2.32
CA THR A 17 6.66 38.18 1.84
C THR A 17 5.20 38.04 1.38
N ILE A 18 4.66 36.82 1.29
CA ILE A 18 3.28 36.56 0.88
C ILE A 18 2.39 36.60 2.14
N THR A 19 1.44 37.52 2.16
CA THR A 19 0.52 37.72 3.28
C THR A 19 -0.86 37.12 3.03
N VAL A 20 -1.65 36.96 4.09
CA VAL A 20 -3.07 36.58 3.99
C VAL A 20 -3.86 37.62 3.17
N ALA A 21 -3.47 38.89 3.22
CA ALA A 21 -4.11 39.93 2.42
C ALA A 21 -3.89 39.73 0.93
N ASP A 22 -2.69 39.29 0.52
CA ASP A 22 -2.37 39.00 -0.88
C ASP A 22 -3.19 37.82 -1.41
N VAL A 23 -3.31 36.75 -0.61
CA VAL A 23 -4.13 35.58 -0.95
C VAL A 23 -5.62 35.95 -1.03
N ASN A 24 -6.12 36.74 -0.07
CA ASN A 24 -7.51 37.21 -0.07
C ASN A 24 -7.79 38.16 -1.25
N ALA A 25 -6.82 38.96 -1.67
CA ALA A 25 -6.95 39.81 -2.85
C ALA A 25 -7.09 38.98 -4.13
N LEU A 26 -6.28 37.92 -4.29
CA LEU A 26 -6.40 36.98 -5.41
C LEU A 26 -7.75 36.24 -5.40
N ALA A 27 -8.19 35.75 -4.23
CA ALA A 27 -9.47 35.06 -4.11
C ALA A 27 -10.64 35.95 -4.59
N LYS A 28 -10.63 37.26 -4.28
CA LYS A 28 -11.62 38.23 -4.76
C LYS A 28 -11.56 38.47 -6.27
N GLN A 29 -10.38 38.31 -6.89
CA GLN A 29 -10.23 38.45 -8.34
C GLN A 29 -10.70 37.20 -9.09
N TYR A 30 -10.53 36.01 -8.50
CA TYR A 30 -10.84 34.74 -9.16
C TYR A 30 -12.23 34.20 -8.88
N ILE A 31 -12.81 34.49 -7.71
CA ILE A 31 -14.16 34.04 -7.33
C ILE A 31 -15.13 35.18 -7.58
N THR A 32 -15.66 35.24 -8.80
CA THR A 32 -16.61 36.26 -9.25
C THR A 32 -18.01 35.68 -9.50
N GLU A 33 -19.04 36.52 -9.41
CA GLU A 33 -20.42 36.13 -9.72
C GLU A 33 -20.65 35.89 -11.22
N THR A 34 -19.80 36.50 -12.05
CA THR A 34 -19.80 36.40 -13.52
C THR A 34 -18.57 35.66 -14.02
N ASN A 35 -18.57 35.24 -15.29
CA ASN A 35 -17.44 34.51 -15.92
C ASN A 35 -17.07 33.21 -15.19
N ARG A 36 -18.08 32.36 -14.94
CA ARG A 36 -17.94 31.09 -14.23
C ARG A 36 -18.47 29.95 -15.10
N ASP A 37 -17.62 28.95 -15.33
CA ASP A 37 -18.02 27.67 -15.90
C ASP A 37 -18.30 26.67 -14.79
N VAL A 38 -19.40 25.93 -14.91
CA VAL A 38 -19.75 24.85 -13.98
C VAL A 38 -19.76 23.53 -14.75
N ILE A 39 -18.87 22.61 -14.36
CA ILE A 39 -18.78 21.29 -14.96
C ILE A 39 -19.39 20.28 -13.98
N ILE A 40 -20.44 19.59 -14.43
CA ILE A 40 -21.07 18.49 -13.69
C ILE A 40 -20.90 17.23 -14.54
N MET A 41 -20.21 16.24 -13.98
CA MET A 41 -19.94 14.98 -14.64
C MET A 41 -20.68 13.85 -13.92
N ALA A 42 -21.33 13.00 -14.70
CA ALA A 42 -21.96 11.77 -14.22
C ALA A 42 -21.78 10.66 -15.26
N PRO A 43 -21.92 9.38 -14.86
CA PRO A 43 -22.00 8.27 -15.82
C PRO A 43 -23.15 8.48 -16.83
N ASP A 44 -23.00 8.00 -18.06
CA ASP A 44 -24.00 8.20 -19.14
C ASP A 44 -25.43 7.76 -18.75
N LYS A 45 -25.55 6.72 -17.93
CA LYS A 45 -26.84 6.22 -17.43
C LYS A 45 -27.60 7.21 -16.53
N GLU A 46 -26.90 8.19 -15.95
CA GLU A 46 -27.47 9.24 -15.10
C GLU A 46 -27.72 10.54 -15.88
N LYS A 47 -27.58 10.53 -17.21
CA LYS A 47 -27.74 11.72 -18.06
C LYS A 47 -29.06 12.44 -17.82
N ASP A 48 -30.14 11.68 -17.66
CA ASP A 48 -31.49 12.23 -17.45
C ASP A 48 -31.69 12.78 -16.02
N ASN A 49 -30.80 12.44 -15.08
CA ASN A 49 -30.81 12.91 -13.70
C ASN A 49 -29.89 14.12 -13.46
N LEU A 50 -29.16 14.59 -14.48
CA LEU A 50 -28.30 15.76 -14.36
C LEU A 50 -29.14 17.03 -14.12
N PRO A 51 -28.71 17.93 -13.23
CA PRO A 51 -29.45 19.15 -12.96
C PRO A 51 -29.41 20.09 -14.17
N SER A 52 -30.50 20.80 -14.41
CA SER A 52 -30.54 21.88 -15.40
C SER A 52 -29.69 23.06 -14.95
N GLU A 53 -29.25 23.87 -15.90
CA GLU A 53 -28.53 25.13 -15.62
C GLU A 53 -29.32 26.01 -14.62
N ALA A 54 -30.63 26.14 -14.82
CA ALA A 54 -31.50 26.90 -13.93
C ALA A 54 -31.45 26.36 -12.50
N LYS A 55 -31.42 25.04 -12.32
CA LYS A 55 -31.37 24.41 -11.00
C LYS A 55 -30.02 24.61 -10.33
N VAL A 56 -28.93 24.53 -11.10
CA VAL A 56 -27.57 24.79 -10.59
C VAL A 56 -27.43 26.25 -10.15
N ASN A 57 -27.92 27.19 -10.95
CA ASN A 57 -27.93 28.61 -10.60
C ASN A 57 -28.79 28.89 -9.37
N GLU A 58 -29.94 28.22 -9.23
CA GLU A 58 -30.77 28.29 -8.02
C GLU A 58 -29.98 27.86 -6.77
N TRP A 59 -29.26 26.73 -6.83
CA TRP A 59 -28.43 26.27 -5.71
C TRP A 59 -27.34 27.27 -5.36
N ILE A 60 -26.61 27.79 -6.35
CA ILE A 60 -25.54 28.75 -6.10
C ILE A 60 -26.10 30.03 -5.47
N ASN A 61 -27.19 30.57 -6.02
CA ASN A 61 -27.82 31.78 -5.51
C ASN A 61 -28.35 31.57 -4.08
N SER A 62 -28.87 30.37 -3.76
CA SER A 62 -29.33 30.05 -2.41
C SER A 62 -28.19 30.10 -1.39
N VAL A 63 -27.01 29.61 -1.74
CA VAL A 63 -25.82 29.64 -0.87
C VAL A 63 -25.25 31.05 -0.74
N VAL A 64 -25.20 31.82 -1.84
CA VAL A 64 -24.73 33.22 -1.82
C VAL A 64 -25.65 34.11 -0.98
N ALA A 65 -26.96 33.87 -1.05
CA ALA A 65 -27.95 34.61 -0.25
C ALA A 65 -27.99 34.18 1.23
N ASP A 66 -27.44 33.02 1.56
CA ASP A 66 -27.48 32.48 2.92
C ASP A 66 -26.47 33.19 3.83
N LYS A 67 -26.98 34.17 4.58
CA LYS A 67 -26.21 34.90 5.60
C LYS A 67 -25.93 34.09 6.88
N SER A 68 -26.46 32.87 6.99
CA SER A 68 -26.24 32.00 8.15
C SER A 68 -24.97 31.15 8.04
N ILE A 69 -24.31 31.14 6.86
CA ILE A 69 -23.04 30.45 6.67
C ILE A 69 -21.96 31.13 7.52
N ALA A 70 -21.57 30.47 8.61
CA ALA A 70 -20.49 30.93 9.45
C ALA A 70 -19.13 30.78 8.75
N ALA A 71 -18.20 31.67 9.11
CA ALA A 71 -16.82 31.54 8.66
C ALA A 71 -16.24 30.19 9.07
N TYR A 72 -15.39 29.60 8.20
CA TYR A 72 -14.68 28.37 8.51
C TYR A 72 -13.85 28.56 9.79
N VAL A 73 -14.14 27.75 10.80
CA VAL A 73 -13.34 27.71 12.03
C VAL A 73 -12.30 26.61 11.87
N ASP A 74 -11.04 27.00 11.87
CA ASP A 74 -9.94 26.07 11.73
C ASP A 74 -9.89 25.10 12.91
N GLN A 75 -10.05 23.81 12.63
CA GLN A 75 -9.93 22.75 13.63
C GLN A 75 -8.45 22.40 13.83
N VAL A 76 -7.78 23.19 14.67
CA VAL A 76 -6.44 22.89 15.20
C VAL A 76 -6.53 22.40 16.65
N SER A 77 -5.53 21.64 17.07
CA SER A 77 -5.39 21.18 18.45
C SER A 77 -3.94 21.33 18.87
N ASP A 78 -3.68 22.21 19.83
CA ASP A 78 -2.35 22.46 20.41
C ASP A 78 -1.99 21.49 21.54
N LYS A 79 -2.83 20.47 21.76
CA LYS A 79 -2.54 19.44 22.74
C LYS A 79 -1.27 18.65 22.35
N PRO A 80 -0.63 17.93 23.27
CA PRO A 80 0.34 16.90 22.91
C PRO A 80 -0.38 15.65 22.37
N LEU A 81 0.29 14.84 21.54
CA LEU A 81 -0.22 13.51 21.12
C LEU A 81 -0.58 12.62 22.31
N LEU A 82 0.25 12.67 23.36
CA LEU A 82 0.05 11.98 24.62
C LEU A 82 0.02 13.00 25.76
N ALA A 83 -1.13 13.14 26.40
CA ALA A 83 -1.26 13.98 27.61
C ALA A 83 -0.34 13.49 28.75
N LYS A 84 -0.11 12.18 28.84
CA LYS A 84 0.82 11.55 29.77
C LYS A 84 1.64 10.50 29.04
N LYS A 85 2.97 10.55 29.19
CA LYS A 85 3.85 9.48 28.69
C LYS A 85 3.52 8.17 29.41
N PRO A 86 3.47 7.02 28.71
CA PRO A 86 3.23 5.73 29.35
C PRO A 86 4.30 5.40 30.39
N THR A 87 4.09 4.39 31.22
CA THR A 87 5.14 3.93 32.14
C THR A 87 6.11 3.04 31.38
N PRO A 88 7.41 3.39 31.27
CA PRO A 88 8.36 2.61 30.48
C PRO A 88 8.44 1.15 30.92
N GLY A 89 8.52 0.26 29.94
CA GLY A 89 9.02 -1.10 30.15
C GLY A 89 10.53 -1.13 30.39
N LYS A 90 11.14 -2.30 30.23
CA LYS A 90 12.59 -2.48 30.32
C LYS A 90 13.11 -3.39 29.22
N VAL A 91 14.33 -3.17 28.76
CA VAL A 91 15.09 -4.19 28.02
C VAL A 91 15.46 -5.32 28.99
N THR A 92 15.03 -6.54 28.70
CA THR A 92 15.32 -7.74 29.50
C THR A 92 16.40 -8.62 28.89
N ALA A 93 16.63 -8.51 27.59
CA ALA A 93 17.72 -9.18 26.89
C ALA A 93 18.24 -8.34 25.73
N GLU A 94 19.54 -8.44 25.47
CA GLU A 94 20.22 -7.80 24.35
C GLU A 94 21.22 -8.79 23.74
N LYS A 95 21.22 -8.89 22.41
CA LYS A 95 22.15 -9.73 21.65
C LYS A 95 22.64 -8.98 20.42
N LYS A 96 23.95 -9.03 20.18
CA LYS A 96 24.57 -8.45 18.98
C LYS A 96 24.83 -9.56 17.96
N VAL A 97 24.51 -9.28 16.70
CA VAL A 97 24.84 -10.12 15.53
C VAL A 97 25.81 -9.30 14.68
N ALA A 98 27.11 -9.44 14.99
CA ALA A 98 28.15 -8.56 14.48
C ALA A 98 28.35 -8.70 12.97
N GLU A 99 28.15 -9.91 12.44
CA GLU A 99 28.34 -10.29 11.03
C GLU A 99 27.47 -9.46 10.09
N ILE A 100 26.30 -9.01 10.57
CA ILE A 100 25.36 -8.18 9.81
C ILE A 100 25.10 -6.84 10.50
N GLY A 101 25.85 -6.49 11.55
CA GLY A 101 25.72 -5.24 12.29
C GLY A 101 24.32 -5.00 12.87
N VAL A 102 23.71 -6.03 13.46
CA VAL A 102 22.35 -5.98 14.04
C VAL A 102 22.42 -6.10 15.56
N THR A 103 21.53 -5.38 16.27
CA THR A 103 21.27 -5.59 17.70
C THR A 103 19.82 -6.02 17.91
N GLU A 104 19.64 -7.18 18.56
CA GLU A 104 18.35 -7.73 18.96
C GLU A 104 18.08 -7.36 20.43
N LEU A 105 16.90 -6.83 20.72
CA LEU A 105 16.40 -6.54 22.06
C LEU A 105 15.13 -7.34 22.34
N THR A 106 14.96 -7.77 23.59
CA THR A 106 13.67 -8.23 24.12
C THR A 106 13.23 -7.25 25.20
N LEU A 107 12.00 -6.76 25.09
CA LEU A 107 11.38 -5.86 26.07
C LEU A 107 10.58 -6.66 27.11
N SER A 108 10.35 -6.06 28.28
CA SER A 108 9.67 -6.69 29.42
C SER A 108 8.24 -7.14 29.13
N ASN A 109 7.59 -6.60 28.10
CA ASN A 109 6.24 -6.97 27.67
C ASN A 109 6.24 -8.06 26.57
N GLY A 110 7.39 -8.62 26.20
CA GLY A 110 7.54 -9.68 25.19
C GLY A 110 7.94 -9.18 23.80
N VAL A 111 7.75 -7.89 23.52
CA VAL A 111 8.10 -7.27 22.24
C VAL A 111 9.58 -7.50 21.92
N LYS A 112 9.84 -7.93 20.68
CA LYS A 112 11.20 -8.05 20.14
C LYS A 112 11.52 -6.85 19.27
N VAL A 113 12.76 -6.38 19.34
CA VAL A 113 13.23 -5.28 18.49
C VAL A 113 14.53 -5.69 17.79
N ILE A 114 14.62 -5.47 16.49
CA ILE A 114 15.80 -5.71 15.66
C ILE A 114 16.27 -4.35 15.14
N LEU A 115 17.49 -3.96 15.52
CA LEU A 115 18.06 -2.66 15.22
C LEU A 115 19.21 -2.81 14.22
N LYS A 116 19.11 -2.14 13.07
CA LYS A 116 20.16 -2.04 12.05
C LYS A 116 20.44 -0.56 11.72
N PRO A 117 21.34 0.10 12.47
CA PRO A 117 21.82 1.43 12.12
C PRO A 117 22.51 1.40 10.75
N THR A 118 22.29 2.44 9.94
CA THR A 118 22.92 2.65 8.63
C THR A 118 23.20 4.13 8.39
N ASP A 119 24.21 4.45 7.60
CA ASP A 119 24.59 5.80 7.18
C ASP A 119 24.18 6.13 5.72
N PHE A 120 23.37 5.27 5.09
CA PHE A 120 22.96 5.44 3.68
C PHE A 120 22.19 6.73 3.41
N LYS A 121 21.38 7.18 4.38
CA LYS A 121 20.66 8.45 4.35
C LYS A 121 20.62 9.07 5.73
N ASN A 122 21.09 10.31 5.84
CA ASN A 122 21.16 11.03 7.11
C ASN A 122 19.76 11.31 7.72
N ASP A 123 18.74 11.48 6.89
CA ASP A 123 17.39 11.92 7.31
C ASP A 123 16.32 10.82 7.16
N GLU A 124 16.67 9.55 7.41
CA GLU A 124 15.73 8.44 7.27
C GLU A 124 15.92 7.37 8.36
N ILE A 125 14.81 7.02 8.99
CA ILE A 125 14.62 5.83 9.81
C ILE A 125 13.32 5.19 9.34
N THR A 126 13.40 3.95 8.90
CA THR A 126 12.22 3.12 8.60
C THR A 126 12.05 2.10 9.72
N PHE A 127 10.81 1.85 10.13
CA PHE A 127 10.54 0.72 10.99
C PHE A 127 9.25 0.00 10.64
N TYR A 128 9.28 -1.30 10.84
CA TYR A 128 8.18 -2.20 10.56
C TYR A 128 7.94 -3.09 11.78
N GLY A 129 6.74 -3.02 12.35
CA GLY A 129 6.27 -3.91 13.40
C GLY A 129 5.38 -4.98 12.81
N PHE A 130 5.54 -6.24 13.21
CA PHE A 130 4.66 -7.32 12.79
C PHE A 130 4.48 -8.40 13.84
N SER A 131 3.29 -8.98 13.85
CA SER A 131 2.94 -10.18 14.61
C SER A 131 2.21 -11.18 13.71
N PRO A 132 2.36 -12.51 13.91
CA PRO A 132 1.57 -13.51 13.21
C PRO A 132 0.07 -13.38 13.51
N GLY A 133 -0.76 -13.43 12.47
CA GLY A 133 -2.21 -13.39 12.64
C GLY A 133 -2.91 -12.99 11.35
N GLY A 134 -3.50 -11.80 11.34
CA GLY A 134 -4.07 -11.18 10.15
C GLY A 134 -5.50 -11.62 9.82
N THR A 135 -5.92 -11.38 8.58
CA THR A 135 -7.29 -11.69 8.13
C THR A 135 -7.58 -13.18 8.02
N SER A 136 -6.56 -14.04 8.01
CA SER A 136 -6.70 -15.50 8.00
C SER A 136 -7.44 -16.06 9.22
N LEU A 137 -7.51 -15.28 10.31
CA LEU A 137 -8.18 -15.66 11.56
C LEU A 137 -9.68 -15.34 11.58
N TYR A 138 -10.18 -14.68 10.55
CA TYR A 138 -11.58 -14.31 10.44
C TYR A 138 -12.30 -15.14 9.40
N THR A 139 -13.62 -15.24 9.54
CA THR A 139 -14.49 -15.92 8.57
C THR A 139 -14.60 -15.14 7.27
N ASP A 140 -15.10 -15.78 6.21
CA ASP A 140 -15.36 -15.10 4.95
C ASP A 140 -16.42 -14.00 5.06
N ALA A 141 -17.38 -14.14 5.99
CA ALA A 141 -18.38 -13.11 6.28
C ALA A 141 -17.74 -11.85 6.89
N ASP A 142 -16.73 -12.01 7.74
CA ASP A 142 -15.99 -10.91 8.37
C ASP A 142 -14.88 -10.32 7.48
N TYR A 143 -14.48 -11.03 6.42
CA TYR A 143 -13.27 -10.73 5.66
C TYR A 143 -13.22 -9.30 5.12
N GLN A 144 -14.31 -8.76 4.57
CA GLN A 144 -14.31 -7.40 4.03
C GLN A 144 -14.09 -6.36 5.14
N SER A 145 -14.68 -6.58 6.32
CA SER A 145 -14.43 -5.72 7.48
C SER A 145 -12.99 -5.87 7.97
N ALA A 146 -12.46 -7.10 8.05
CA ALA A 146 -11.09 -7.37 8.48
C ALA A 146 -10.03 -6.76 7.54
N ALA A 147 -10.20 -6.93 6.23
CA ALA A 147 -9.27 -6.45 5.20
C ALA A 147 -9.24 -4.92 5.10
N ASN A 148 -10.31 -4.24 5.51
CA ASN A 148 -10.40 -2.77 5.51
C ASN A 148 -10.18 -2.15 6.89
N ALA A 149 -10.09 -2.94 7.96
CA ALA A 149 -9.99 -2.46 9.33
C ALA A 149 -8.84 -1.46 9.53
N ALA A 150 -7.60 -1.87 9.21
CA ALA A 150 -6.43 -1.01 9.39
C ALA A 150 -6.50 0.29 8.56
N SER A 151 -7.00 0.23 7.32
CA SER A 151 -7.07 1.41 6.44
C SER A 151 -8.15 2.39 6.89
N ILE A 152 -9.27 1.90 7.44
CA ILE A 152 -10.31 2.73 8.04
C ILE A 152 -9.75 3.43 9.29
N ILE A 153 -9.06 2.72 10.18
CA ILE A 153 -8.48 3.32 11.40
C ILE A 153 -7.40 4.34 11.06
N ALA A 154 -6.50 4.04 10.12
CA ALA A 154 -5.46 4.97 9.68
C ALA A 154 -6.04 6.31 9.16
N ARG A 155 -7.24 6.29 8.59
CA ARG A 155 -7.95 7.49 8.08
C ARG A 155 -8.85 8.16 9.12
N SER A 156 -9.09 7.52 10.26
CA SER A 156 -10.01 8.02 11.29
C SER A 156 -9.34 8.99 12.28
N GLY A 157 -8.01 9.11 12.24
CA GLY A 157 -7.21 9.80 13.27
C GLY A 157 -6.81 8.85 14.39
N VAL A 158 -6.26 9.39 15.48
CA VAL A 158 -5.75 8.59 16.60
C VAL A 158 -5.80 9.38 17.91
N GLY A 159 -6.12 8.71 19.02
CA GLY A 159 -6.28 9.36 20.32
C GLY A 159 -7.29 10.50 20.27
N GLU A 160 -6.91 11.68 20.76
CA GLU A 160 -7.75 12.88 20.73
C GLU A 160 -7.82 13.55 19.34
N TYR A 161 -6.94 13.19 18.40
CA TYR A 161 -6.86 13.82 17.09
C TYR A 161 -7.78 13.13 16.09
N ASN A 162 -8.71 13.89 15.50
CA ASN A 162 -9.52 13.41 14.39
C ASN A 162 -8.74 13.41 13.06
N SER A 163 -9.39 12.96 11.99
CA SER A 163 -8.83 12.87 10.63
C SER A 163 -8.39 14.22 10.03
N LEU A 164 -8.90 15.34 10.53
CA LEU A 164 -8.54 16.69 10.09
C LEU A 164 -7.42 17.30 10.95
N GLN A 165 -7.40 16.98 12.24
CA GLN A 165 -6.46 17.54 13.22
C GLN A 165 -5.12 16.81 13.19
N LEU A 166 -5.11 15.48 13.01
CA LEU A 166 -3.86 14.70 13.00
C LEU A 166 -2.90 15.14 11.88
N PRO A 167 -3.33 15.29 10.61
CA PRO A 167 -2.44 15.79 9.56
C PRO A 167 -1.90 17.18 9.87
N LYS A 168 -2.71 18.07 10.45
CA LYS A 168 -2.29 19.42 10.85
C LYS A 168 -1.26 19.39 11.96
N TYR A 169 -1.44 18.52 12.97
CA TYR A 169 -0.45 18.32 14.03
C TYR A 169 0.90 17.84 13.47
N LEU A 170 0.86 17.00 12.43
CA LEU A 170 2.04 16.46 11.78
C LEU A 170 2.65 17.42 10.74
N ASN A 171 2.05 18.59 10.47
CA ASN A 171 2.64 19.57 9.57
C ASN A 171 4.02 20.01 10.08
N GLY A 172 5.02 19.99 9.18
CA GLY A 172 6.41 20.29 9.52
C GLY A 172 7.15 19.14 10.24
N LYS A 173 6.50 18.00 10.47
CA LYS A 173 7.11 16.77 11.00
C LYS A 173 7.23 15.73 9.89
N ARG A 174 8.38 15.07 9.81
CA ARG A 174 8.61 13.92 8.93
C ARG A 174 8.44 12.65 9.76
N ALA A 175 7.18 12.31 10.04
CA ALA A 175 6.79 11.08 10.73
C ALA A 175 5.52 10.51 10.08
N PHE A 176 5.70 9.39 9.38
CA PHE A 176 4.61 8.60 8.81
C PHE A 176 4.50 7.29 9.58
N VAL A 177 3.30 6.95 10.05
CA VAL A 177 2.98 5.71 10.74
C VAL A 177 1.61 5.24 10.28
N SER A 178 1.54 4.01 9.79
CA SER A 178 0.29 3.40 9.34
C SER A 178 0.17 1.98 9.91
N PRO A 179 -0.94 1.63 10.56
CA PRO A 179 -1.23 0.25 10.86
C PRO A 179 -1.55 -0.54 9.59
N MET A 180 -1.38 -1.86 9.67
CA MET A 180 -1.73 -2.80 8.61
C MET A 180 -2.25 -4.10 9.18
N ILE A 181 -3.16 -4.74 8.44
CA ILE A 181 -3.61 -6.11 8.66
C ILE A 181 -3.55 -6.79 7.30
N THR A 182 -2.61 -7.73 7.14
CA THR A 182 -2.47 -8.58 5.96
C THR A 182 -3.16 -9.92 6.21
N GLU A 183 -3.09 -10.87 5.28
CA GLU A 183 -3.67 -12.20 5.49
C GLU A 183 -3.05 -12.94 6.67
N ARG A 184 -1.73 -12.79 6.87
CA ARG A 184 -0.97 -13.62 7.82
C ARG A 184 -0.24 -12.83 8.90
N SER A 185 -0.43 -11.52 8.93
CA SER A 185 0.17 -10.67 9.96
C SER A 185 -0.63 -9.39 10.16
N GLU A 186 -0.54 -8.83 11.35
CA GLU A 186 -0.87 -7.46 11.68
C GLU A 186 0.41 -6.70 12.02
N GLY A 187 0.39 -5.37 11.91
CA GLY A 187 1.62 -4.62 12.00
C GLY A 187 1.49 -3.10 11.91
N ILE A 188 2.64 -2.44 12.01
CA ILE A 188 2.83 -1.01 11.77
C ILE A 188 3.91 -0.84 10.72
N SER A 189 3.68 0.02 9.72
CA SER A 189 4.70 0.50 8.80
C SER A 189 4.96 1.96 9.09
N ALA A 190 6.23 2.34 9.22
CA ALA A 190 6.62 3.69 9.57
C ALA A 190 7.90 4.15 8.87
N SER A 191 7.95 5.45 8.62
CA SER A 191 9.13 6.16 8.14
C SER A 191 9.21 7.52 8.83
N THR A 192 10.40 7.90 9.28
CA THR A 192 10.62 9.13 10.03
C THR A 192 12.04 9.65 9.89
N THR A 193 12.29 10.86 10.40
CA THR A 193 13.65 11.38 10.60
C THR A 193 14.12 11.09 12.02
N PRO A 194 15.42 11.18 12.31
CA PRO A 194 15.92 11.08 13.69
C PRO A 194 15.26 12.11 14.62
N LYS A 195 15.00 13.32 14.11
CA LYS A 195 14.35 14.41 14.85
C LYS A 195 12.90 14.09 15.24
N ASP A 196 12.16 13.42 14.36
CA ASP A 196 10.72 13.15 14.54
C ASP A 196 10.43 11.73 15.04
N LEU A 197 11.45 10.94 15.35
CA LEU A 197 11.33 9.54 15.78
C LEU A 197 10.44 9.36 17.01
N GLU A 198 10.56 10.22 18.02
CA GLU A 198 9.69 10.17 19.20
C GLU A 198 8.22 10.39 18.81
N THR A 199 7.94 11.27 17.83
CA THR A 199 6.57 11.45 17.32
C THR A 199 6.06 10.17 16.65
N ALA A 200 6.88 9.51 15.84
CA ALA A 200 6.50 8.24 15.20
C ALA A 200 6.23 7.13 16.23
N LEU A 201 7.03 7.06 17.31
CA LEU A 201 6.81 6.10 18.39
C LEU A 201 5.55 6.41 19.22
N GLN A 202 5.23 7.69 19.44
CA GLN A 202 3.97 8.10 20.07
C GLN A 202 2.75 7.70 19.24
N LEU A 203 2.80 7.93 17.92
CA LEU A 203 1.74 7.49 16.99
C LEU A 203 1.59 5.97 17.00
N THR A 204 2.71 5.24 16.98
CA THR A 204 2.72 3.77 17.08
C THR A 204 2.02 3.32 18.36
N TYR A 205 2.39 3.89 19.51
CA TYR A 205 1.74 3.59 20.78
C TYR A 205 0.23 3.89 20.76
N LEU A 206 -0.18 5.03 20.20
CA LEU A 206 -1.57 5.44 20.10
C LEU A 206 -2.39 4.52 19.18
N TYR A 207 -1.81 4.01 18.10
CA TYR A 207 -2.51 3.06 17.21
C TYR A 207 -2.83 1.73 17.88
N PHE A 208 -2.07 1.32 18.91
CA PHE A 208 -2.40 0.14 19.73
C PHE A 208 -3.40 0.46 20.84
N THR A 209 -3.27 1.62 21.47
CA THR A 209 -3.93 1.90 22.76
C THR A 209 -5.16 2.80 22.65
N ALA A 210 -5.23 3.63 21.61
CA ALA A 210 -6.30 4.58 21.40
C ALA A 210 -6.65 4.76 19.91
N PRO A 211 -6.96 3.68 19.16
CA PRO A 211 -7.46 3.81 17.79
C PRO A 211 -8.81 4.54 17.79
N ARG A 212 -9.06 5.33 16.74
CA ARG A 212 -10.28 6.11 16.61
C ARG A 212 -11.26 5.46 15.66
N LYS A 213 -12.54 5.45 16.04
CA LYS A 213 -13.68 5.09 15.18
C LYS A 213 -14.36 6.37 14.70
N ASP A 214 -14.36 6.62 13.39
CA ASP A 214 -14.95 7.83 12.81
C ASP A 214 -16.04 7.49 11.76
N PRO A 215 -17.34 7.57 12.13
CA PRO A 215 -18.45 7.23 11.24
C PRO A 215 -18.56 8.10 10.00
N GLU A 216 -18.21 9.38 10.06
CA GLU A 216 -18.31 10.29 8.91
C GLU A 216 -17.18 10.02 7.92
N MET A 217 -15.96 9.80 8.40
CA MET A 217 -14.85 9.33 7.56
C MET A 217 -15.18 7.99 6.90
N PHE A 218 -15.78 7.06 7.64
CA PHE A 218 -16.21 5.77 7.10
C PHE A 218 -17.22 5.94 5.95
N LYS A 219 -18.26 6.75 6.13
CA LYS A 219 -19.24 7.04 5.07
C LYS A 219 -18.55 7.60 3.81
N GLY A 220 -17.61 8.53 3.98
CA GLY A 220 -16.81 9.08 2.89
C GLY A 220 -16.00 8.01 2.15
N ILE A 221 -15.33 7.12 2.88
CA ILE A 221 -14.56 6.00 2.32
C ILE A 221 -15.47 5.07 1.50
N ILE A 222 -16.62 4.66 2.04
CA ILE A 222 -17.55 3.76 1.36
C ILE A 222 -18.13 4.42 0.09
N SER A 223 -18.52 5.69 0.17
CA SER A 223 -19.02 6.45 -0.98
C SER A 223 -17.95 6.58 -2.08
N GLN A 224 -16.71 6.90 -1.70
CA GLN A 224 -15.60 6.99 -2.64
C GLN A 224 -15.31 5.63 -3.30
N GLN A 225 -15.27 4.54 -2.52
CA GLN A 225 -15.06 3.20 -3.05
C GLN A 225 -16.15 2.81 -4.06
N LYS A 226 -17.43 3.07 -3.76
CA LYS A 226 -18.52 2.82 -4.70
C LYS A 226 -18.42 3.68 -5.96
N GLY A 227 -18.07 4.96 -5.82
CA GLY A 227 -17.83 5.86 -6.95
C GLY A 227 -16.74 5.35 -7.89
N ASN A 228 -15.62 4.87 -7.32
CA ASN A 228 -14.51 4.28 -8.08
C ASN A 228 -14.90 2.99 -8.82
N LEU A 229 -15.94 2.29 -8.38
CA LEU A 229 -16.42 1.06 -9.01
C LEU A 229 -17.44 1.32 -10.13
N ALA A 230 -18.02 2.52 -10.22
CA ALA A 230 -19.16 2.81 -11.10
C ALA A 230 -18.91 2.49 -12.58
N ASN A 231 -17.67 2.69 -13.06
CA ASN A 231 -17.26 2.45 -14.46
C ASN A 231 -16.32 1.24 -14.61
N ARG A 232 -16.06 0.50 -13.53
CA ARG A 232 -15.07 -0.59 -13.52
C ARG A 232 -15.43 -1.72 -14.49
N GLU A 233 -16.71 -2.08 -14.59
CA GLU A 233 -17.18 -3.13 -15.50
C GLU A 233 -17.09 -2.75 -16.99
N SER A 234 -16.96 -1.45 -17.28
CA SER A 234 -16.78 -0.94 -18.64
C SER A 234 -15.31 -0.87 -19.04
N ASP A 235 -14.38 -0.82 -18.08
CA ASP A 235 -12.94 -0.82 -18.32
C ASP A 235 -12.43 -2.25 -18.64
N PRO A 236 -11.94 -2.50 -19.87
CA PRO A 236 -11.43 -3.82 -20.26
C PRO A 236 -10.28 -4.32 -19.38
N ASN A 237 -9.41 -3.43 -18.90
CA ASN A 237 -8.27 -3.81 -18.07
C ASN A 237 -8.73 -4.28 -16.69
N SER A 238 -9.74 -3.61 -16.12
CA SER A 238 -10.35 -4.02 -14.86
C SER A 238 -11.04 -5.40 -14.97
N VAL A 239 -11.84 -5.62 -16.02
CA VAL A 239 -12.51 -6.92 -16.25
C VAL A 239 -11.50 -8.06 -16.43
N PHE A 240 -10.42 -7.81 -17.19
CA PHE A 240 -9.34 -8.77 -17.35
C PHE A 240 -8.64 -9.06 -16.02
N GLY A 241 -8.28 -8.03 -15.26
CA GLY A 241 -7.64 -8.17 -13.94
C GLY A 241 -8.50 -8.92 -12.92
N ASP A 242 -9.80 -8.64 -12.90
CA ASP A 242 -10.77 -9.31 -12.01
C ASP A 242 -10.94 -10.78 -12.39
N THR A 243 -10.96 -11.09 -13.70
CA THR A 243 -10.98 -12.48 -14.19
C THR A 243 -9.72 -13.24 -13.81
N VAL A 244 -8.54 -12.63 -14.01
CA VAL A 244 -7.27 -13.26 -13.63
C VAL A 244 -7.23 -13.51 -12.12
N SER A 245 -7.62 -12.53 -11.30
CA SER A 245 -7.64 -12.66 -9.84
C SER A 245 -8.58 -13.79 -9.40
N ALA A 246 -9.78 -13.87 -9.98
CA ALA A 246 -10.73 -14.93 -9.71
C ALA A 246 -10.17 -16.31 -10.08
N VAL A 247 -9.61 -16.48 -11.27
CA VAL A 247 -9.07 -17.77 -11.75
C VAL A 247 -7.88 -18.22 -10.91
N VAL A 248 -6.90 -17.33 -10.71
CA VAL A 248 -5.68 -17.60 -9.93
C VAL A 248 -6.01 -17.84 -8.45
N GLY A 249 -7.05 -17.19 -7.93
CA GLY A 249 -7.58 -17.41 -6.59
C GLY A 249 -8.50 -18.62 -6.44
N ASN A 250 -8.65 -19.45 -7.49
CA ASN A 250 -9.60 -20.55 -7.54
C ASN A 250 -11.03 -20.16 -7.13
N TYR A 251 -11.46 -18.98 -7.59
CA TYR A 251 -12.75 -18.34 -7.32
C TYR A 251 -13.07 -18.14 -5.84
N ASN A 252 -12.06 -18.17 -4.96
CA ASN A 252 -12.24 -17.85 -3.56
C ASN A 252 -12.68 -16.39 -3.38
N VAL A 253 -13.67 -16.14 -2.51
CA VAL A 253 -14.26 -14.81 -2.26
C VAL A 253 -13.23 -13.74 -1.87
N ARG A 254 -12.12 -14.15 -1.25
CA ARG A 254 -11.01 -13.26 -0.83
C ARG A 254 -10.05 -12.89 -1.96
N ARG A 255 -10.19 -13.49 -3.14
CA ARG A 255 -9.30 -13.29 -4.31
C ARG A 255 -10.04 -12.84 -5.57
N THR A 256 -11.36 -12.68 -5.52
CA THR A 256 -12.11 -12.07 -6.64
C THR A 256 -11.99 -10.54 -6.61
N GLY A 257 -12.28 -9.89 -7.74
CA GLY A 257 -12.24 -8.43 -7.87
C GLY A 257 -13.15 -7.68 -6.88
N PRO A 258 -12.95 -6.36 -6.70
CA PRO A 258 -13.82 -5.54 -5.86
C PRO A 258 -15.20 -5.39 -6.52
N SER A 259 -16.25 -5.30 -5.71
CA SER A 259 -17.62 -5.07 -6.18
C SER A 259 -18.39 -4.23 -5.17
N VAL A 260 -19.50 -3.62 -5.60
CA VAL A 260 -20.36 -2.83 -4.71
C VAL A 260 -20.90 -3.70 -3.58
N GLU A 261 -21.20 -4.98 -3.86
CA GLU A 261 -21.66 -5.97 -2.88
C GLU A 261 -20.59 -6.21 -1.81
N LYS A 262 -19.32 -6.35 -2.19
CA LYS A 262 -18.22 -6.48 -1.24
C LYS A 262 -18.02 -5.22 -0.40
N VAL A 263 -18.13 -4.05 -1.02
CA VAL A 263 -18.06 -2.78 -0.29
C VAL A 263 -19.21 -2.67 0.72
N ASN A 264 -20.41 -3.14 0.38
CA ASN A 264 -21.56 -3.20 1.29
C ASN A 264 -21.38 -4.18 2.46
N GLN A 265 -20.47 -5.15 2.36
CA GLN A 265 -20.16 -6.09 3.46
C GLN A 265 -19.23 -5.46 4.50
N ILE A 266 -18.62 -4.30 4.23
CA ILE A 266 -17.77 -3.61 5.19
C ILE A 266 -18.65 -2.98 6.27
N ASN A 267 -18.47 -3.42 7.51
CA ASN A 267 -19.17 -2.90 8.68
C ASN A 267 -18.16 -2.17 9.59
N LEU A 268 -18.44 -0.91 9.93
CA LEU A 268 -17.53 -0.08 10.72
C LEU A 268 -17.29 -0.63 12.13
N ASP A 269 -18.33 -1.04 12.83
CA ASP A 269 -18.21 -1.56 14.20
C ASP A 269 -17.39 -2.84 14.19
N ARG A 270 -17.70 -3.76 13.27
CA ARG A 270 -16.94 -5.01 13.14
C ARG A 270 -15.49 -4.77 12.75
N ALA A 271 -15.23 -3.85 11.81
CA ALA A 271 -13.87 -3.48 11.42
C ALA A 271 -13.07 -2.88 12.60
N PHE A 272 -13.71 -2.05 13.42
CA PHE A 272 -13.09 -1.47 14.62
C PHE A 272 -12.79 -2.52 15.70
N ASP A 273 -13.73 -3.45 15.94
CA ASP A 273 -13.53 -4.54 16.89
C ASP A 273 -12.40 -5.46 16.46
N ILE A 274 -12.37 -5.85 15.17
CA ILE A 274 -11.29 -6.63 14.56
C ILE A 274 -9.94 -5.92 14.73
N TYR A 275 -9.88 -4.62 14.46
CA TYR A 275 -8.66 -3.86 14.65
C TYR A 275 -8.18 -3.94 16.11
N LYS A 276 -9.08 -3.72 17.07
CA LYS A 276 -8.73 -3.80 18.49
C LYS A 276 -8.25 -5.20 18.88
N GLU A 277 -8.90 -6.27 18.40
CA GLU A 277 -8.49 -7.66 18.68
C GLU A 277 -7.06 -7.94 18.20
N ARG A 278 -6.69 -7.45 17.01
CA ARG A 278 -5.36 -7.65 16.41
C ARG A 278 -4.26 -6.85 17.11
N PHE A 279 -4.57 -5.66 17.63
CA PHE A 279 -3.61 -4.78 18.31
C PHE A 279 -3.71 -4.81 19.85
N ALA A 280 -4.53 -5.71 20.43
CA ALA A 280 -4.70 -5.83 21.88
C ALA A 280 -3.49 -6.45 22.61
N ASP A 281 -2.63 -7.17 21.90
CA ASP A 281 -1.49 -7.87 22.47
C ASP A 281 -0.24 -7.67 21.61
N ALA A 282 0.77 -7.03 22.19
CA ALA A 282 2.06 -6.79 21.54
C ALA A 282 3.13 -7.85 21.89
N SER A 283 2.81 -8.85 22.73
CA SER A 283 3.81 -9.81 23.25
C SER A 283 4.51 -10.65 22.18
N ASP A 284 3.90 -10.84 21.01
CA ASP A 284 4.44 -11.58 19.87
C ASP A 284 4.88 -10.67 18.71
N PHE A 285 4.86 -9.35 18.91
CA PHE A 285 5.35 -8.39 17.91
C PHE A 285 6.87 -8.39 17.84
N THR A 286 7.36 -8.32 16.59
CA THR A 286 8.75 -7.98 16.27
C THR A 286 8.79 -6.67 15.52
N PHE A 287 9.57 -5.71 16.00
CA PHE A 287 9.82 -4.44 15.32
C PHE A 287 11.23 -4.43 14.74
N THR A 288 11.35 -4.14 13.44
CA THR A 288 12.64 -3.94 12.78
C THR A 288 12.85 -2.45 12.52
N PHE A 289 13.96 -1.88 12.96
CA PHE A 289 14.35 -0.48 12.69
C PHE A 289 15.62 -0.46 11.82
N VAL A 290 15.56 0.28 10.71
CA VAL A 290 16.68 0.46 9.78
C VAL A 290 16.81 1.94 9.43
N GLY A 291 18.02 2.51 9.57
CA GLY A 291 18.28 3.90 9.22
C GLY A 291 19.29 4.59 10.14
N ASN A 292 19.32 5.93 10.09
CA ASN A 292 20.27 6.72 10.85
C ASN A 292 19.79 6.92 12.30
N PHE A 293 20.30 6.15 13.24
CA PHE A 293 20.03 6.33 14.67
C PHE A 293 21.16 5.79 15.52
N ASP A 294 21.30 6.35 16.73
CA ASP A 294 22.16 5.77 17.76
C ASP A 294 21.35 4.84 18.67
N ILE A 295 21.88 3.65 18.93
CA ILE A 295 21.19 2.62 19.71
C ILE A 295 21.00 3.06 21.17
N ALA A 296 21.97 3.76 21.76
CA ALA A 296 21.90 4.17 23.15
C ALA A 296 20.81 5.22 23.39
N THR A 297 20.61 6.14 22.42
CA THR A 297 19.53 7.13 22.45
C THR A 297 18.17 6.55 22.10
N LEU A 298 18.11 5.55 21.22
CA LEU A 298 16.85 4.89 20.83
C LEU A 298 16.29 3.99 21.93
N LYS A 299 17.12 3.25 22.66
CA LYS A 299 16.69 2.28 23.69
C LYS A 299 15.67 2.86 24.70
N PRO A 300 15.92 4.02 25.34
CA PRO A 300 14.93 4.62 26.25
C PRO A 300 13.59 4.92 25.59
N LEU A 301 13.58 5.32 24.31
CA LEU A 301 12.33 5.56 23.57
C LEU A 301 11.60 4.25 23.27
N LEU A 302 12.33 3.17 22.97
CA LEU A 302 11.73 1.84 22.78
C LEU A 302 11.11 1.31 24.07
N GLU A 303 11.81 1.43 25.20
CA GLU A 303 11.27 1.08 26.52
C GLU A 303 10.02 1.91 26.84
N GLN A 304 10.07 3.22 26.54
CA GLN A 304 9.00 4.16 26.78
C GLN A 304 7.75 3.82 25.94
N TYR A 305 7.88 3.55 24.65
CA TYR A 305 6.71 3.44 23.75
C TYR A 305 6.36 2.02 23.34
N LEU A 306 7.35 1.18 23.01
CA LEU A 306 7.10 -0.20 22.63
C LEU A 306 7.04 -1.13 23.85
N GLY A 307 7.89 -0.88 24.85
CA GLY A 307 7.92 -1.64 26.11
C GLY A 307 6.68 -1.43 26.99
N SER A 308 5.90 -0.40 26.67
CA SER A 308 4.65 -0.05 27.35
C SER A 308 3.39 -0.50 26.60
N LEU A 309 3.54 -1.14 25.43
CA LEU A 309 2.39 -1.65 24.68
C LEU A 309 1.67 -2.74 25.49
N PRO A 310 0.33 -2.85 25.33
CA PRO A 310 -0.45 -3.86 26.02
C PRO A 310 0.05 -5.26 25.64
N SER A 311 0.08 -6.16 26.61
CA SER A 311 0.59 -7.52 26.43
C SER A 311 -0.27 -8.48 27.23
N THR A 312 -0.82 -9.49 26.55
CA THR A 312 -1.62 -10.55 27.16
C THR A 312 -0.95 -11.94 27.05
N ASN A 313 0.23 -12.00 26.41
CA ASN A 313 1.00 -13.23 26.17
C ASN A 313 0.23 -14.30 25.39
N ARG A 314 -0.67 -13.87 24.50
CA ARG A 314 -1.39 -14.72 23.56
C ARG A 314 -0.40 -15.43 22.65
N GLN A 315 -0.69 -16.69 22.34
CA GLN A 315 0.04 -17.43 21.32
C GLN A 315 -0.85 -17.50 20.06
N GLU A 316 -0.52 -16.69 19.06
CA GLU A 316 -1.26 -16.65 17.80
C GLU A 316 -0.42 -17.18 16.63
N LYS A 317 -1.10 -17.79 15.67
CA LYS A 317 -0.50 -18.25 14.41
C LYS A 317 -1.50 -17.99 13.29
N ALA A 318 -1.01 -17.40 12.20
CA ALA A 318 -1.80 -17.27 10.99
C ALA A 318 -2.26 -18.63 10.46
N VAL A 319 -3.48 -18.67 9.91
CA VAL A 319 -4.08 -19.87 9.31
C VAL A 319 -3.76 -19.92 7.81
N ASP A 320 -3.40 -21.10 7.31
CA ASP A 320 -3.33 -21.33 5.87
C ASP A 320 -4.74 -21.61 5.33
N LEU A 321 -5.27 -20.68 4.54
CA LEU A 321 -6.61 -20.79 3.96
C LEU A 321 -6.68 -21.79 2.79
N GLY A 322 -5.56 -22.40 2.38
CA GLY A 322 -5.53 -23.33 1.26
C GLY A 322 -5.80 -22.70 -0.10
N ILE A 323 -5.87 -21.36 -0.17
CA ILE A 323 -6.09 -20.62 -1.42
C ILE A 323 -4.81 -20.70 -2.25
N ARG A 324 -4.88 -21.40 -3.38
CA ARG A 324 -3.76 -21.64 -4.29
C ARG A 324 -4.22 -21.50 -5.73
N VAL A 325 -3.25 -21.26 -6.62
CA VAL A 325 -3.46 -21.39 -8.06
C VAL A 325 -3.94 -22.81 -8.35
N PRO A 326 -5.09 -22.98 -9.05
CA PRO A 326 -5.62 -24.30 -9.36
C PRO A 326 -4.64 -25.11 -10.23
N ALA A 327 -4.63 -26.43 -10.03
CA ALA A 327 -3.78 -27.34 -10.79
C ALA A 327 -4.28 -27.53 -12.23
N GLY A 328 -3.36 -27.89 -13.13
CA GLY A 328 -3.65 -28.16 -14.54
C GLY A 328 -3.56 -26.92 -15.43
N THR A 329 -3.85 -27.11 -16.72
CA THR A 329 -3.84 -26.05 -17.72
C THR A 329 -5.20 -25.38 -17.77
N ILE A 330 -5.25 -24.08 -17.49
CA ILE A 330 -6.48 -23.28 -17.57
C ILE A 330 -6.28 -22.15 -18.58
N THR A 331 -7.16 -22.12 -19.57
CA THR A 331 -7.24 -21.02 -20.54
C THR A 331 -8.54 -20.27 -20.32
N LYS A 332 -8.45 -18.93 -20.26
CA LYS A 332 -9.60 -18.03 -20.20
C LYS A 332 -9.39 -16.90 -21.20
N THR A 333 -10.41 -16.67 -22.02
CA THR A 333 -10.46 -15.56 -22.97
C THR A 333 -11.55 -14.60 -22.54
N VAL A 334 -11.20 -13.32 -22.41
CA VAL A 334 -12.13 -12.23 -22.08
C VAL A 334 -12.24 -11.33 -23.30
N LEU A 335 -13.46 -11.20 -23.83
CA LEU A 335 -13.75 -10.30 -24.96
C LEU A 335 -14.37 -9.02 -24.42
N LYS A 336 -13.56 -7.97 -24.28
CA LYS A 336 -13.98 -6.66 -23.76
C LYS A 336 -13.08 -5.56 -24.34
N GLY A 337 -13.67 -4.42 -24.67
CA GLY A 337 -12.98 -3.28 -25.28
C GLY A 337 -13.46 -3.02 -26.71
N GLN A 338 -13.15 -1.83 -27.23
CA GLN A 338 -13.49 -1.41 -28.60
C GLN A 338 -12.25 -1.27 -29.49
N GLU A 339 -11.07 -1.08 -28.88
CA GLU A 339 -9.81 -0.98 -29.60
C GLU A 339 -9.35 -2.37 -30.09
N PRO A 340 -8.73 -2.47 -31.28
CA PRO A 340 -8.15 -3.71 -31.79
C PRO A 340 -6.84 -4.04 -31.04
N LYS A 341 -6.97 -4.38 -29.76
CA LYS A 341 -5.86 -4.67 -28.84
C LYS A 341 -6.19 -5.87 -27.98
N ALA A 342 -5.19 -6.73 -27.77
CA ALA A 342 -5.24 -7.84 -26.85
C ALA A 342 -4.14 -7.71 -25.79
N THR A 343 -4.45 -8.20 -24.58
CA THR A 343 -3.49 -8.37 -23.49
C THR A 343 -3.42 -9.86 -23.16
N VAL A 344 -2.21 -10.41 -23.18
CA VAL A 344 -1.95 -11.82 -22.87
C VAL A 344 -1.23 -11.92 -21.53
N ARG A 345 -1.63 -12.89 -20.71
CA ARG A 345 -0.92 -13.28 -19.49
C ARG A 345 -0.79 -14.79 -19.41
N LEU A 346 0.45 -15.27 -19.35
CA LEU A 346 0.80 -16.66 -19.08
C LEU A 346 1.28 -16.75 -17.62
N LEU A 347 0.72 -17.67 -16.85
CA LEU A 347 1.11 -17.89 -15.46
C LEU A 347 1.50 -19.35 -15.26
N PHE A 348 2.75 -19.57 -14.89
CA PHE A 348 3.26 -20.86 -14.45
C PHE A 348 3.40 -20.81 -12.93
N SER A 349 2.94 -21.83 -12.21
CA SER A 349 3.11 -21.88 -10.76
C SER A 349 3.29 -23.31 -10.28
N GLY A 350 3.95 -23.48 -9.14
CA GLY A 350 4.23 -24.79 -8.61
C GLY A 350 4.85 -24.74 -7.23
N ASP A 351 5.11 -25.93 -6.70
CA ASP A 351 5.87 -26.11 -5.47
C ASP A 351 7.37 -26.04 -5.78
N TYR A 352 8.15 -25.53 -4.84
CA TYR A 352 9.61 -25.55 -4.92
C TYR A 352 10.23 -25.55 -3.52
N THR A 353 11.55 -25.66 -3.43
CA THR A 353 12.26 -25.50 -2.15
C THR A 353 12.66 -24.04 -1.97
N TYR A 354 12.06 -23.34 -1.01
CA TYR A 354 12.45 -21.97 -0.68
C TYR A 354 13.84 -21.94 -0.05
N ASN A 355 14.79 -21.29 -0.72
CA ASN A 355 16.09 -20.89 -0.19
C ASN A 355 16.68 -19.82 -1.12
N GLN A 356 17.69 -19.09 -0.65
CA GLN A 356 18.26 -17.98 -1.43
C GLN A 356 18.84 -18.43 -2.78
N ALA A 357 19.48 -19.60 -2.83
CA ALA A 357 20.07 -20.11 -4.07
C ALA A 357 19.01 -20.39 -5.15
N ASN A 358 17.89 -21.02 -4.77
CA ASN A 358 16.77 -21.29 -5.67
C ASN A 358 16.02 -20.00 -6.05
N ASN A 359 15.90 -19.05 -5.12
CA ASN A 359 15.31 -17.74 -5.40
C ASN A 359 16.11 -16.99 -6.46
N ASN A 360 17.43 -16.89 -6.29
CA ASN A 360 18.32 -16.28 -7.28
C ASN A 360 18.24 -16.98 -8.65
N GLN A 361 18.08 -18.30 -8.69
CA GLN A 361 17.88 -19.04 -9.95
C GLN A 361 16.54 -18.71 -10.62
N LEU A 362 15.46 -18.55 -9.84
CA LEU A 362 14.15 -18.13 -10.37
C LEU A 362 14.21 -16.71 -10.92
N ASP A 363 14.89 -15.80 -10.22
CA ASP A 363 15.09 -14.41 -10.65
C ASP A 363 15.92 -14.35 -11.94
N ALA A 364 17.04 -15.09 -11.98
CA ALA A 364 17.86 -15.21 -13.18
C ALA A 364 17.08 -15.80 -14.37
N LEU A 365 16.26 -16.85 -14.13
CA LEU A 365 15.43 -17.45 -15.17
C LEU A 365 14.38 -16.47 -15.70
N ALA A 366 13.75 -15.69 -14.83
CA ALA A 366 12.78 -14.68 -15.24
C ALA A 366 13.43 -13.58 -16.09
N GLU A 367 14.64 -13.12 -15.71
CA GLU A 367 15.36 -12.11 -16.48
C GLU A 367 15.83 -12.64 -17.84
N VAL A 368 16.37 -13.86 -17.90
CA VAL A 368 16.73 -14.51 -19.17
C VAL A 368 15.51 -14.65 -20.08
N LEU A 369 14.35 -15.07 -19.53
CA LEU A 369 13.10 -15.12 -20.28
C LEU A 369 12.68 -13.73 -20.77
N ASN A 370 12.80 -12.71 -19.93
CA ASN A 370 12.47 -11.34 -20.28
C ASN A 370 13.31 -10.85 -21.47
N ILE A 371 14.62 -11.04 -21.41
CA ILE A 371 15.57 -10.71 -22.51
C ILE A 371 15.17 -11.44 -23.80
N LYS A 372 15.02 -12.76 -23.74
CA LYS A 372 14.74 -13.58 -24.93
C LYS A 372 13.40 -13.29 -25.57
N LEU A 373 12.39 -12.97 -24.76
CA LEU A 373 11.07 -12.61 -25.26
C LEU A 373 11.04 -11.18 -25.82
N ILE A 374 11.87 -10.26 -25.33
CA ILE A 374 12.06 -8.95 -25.97
C ILE A 374 12.71 -9.15 -27.34
N GLU A 375 13.85 -9.83 -27.41
CA GLU A 375 14.58 -10.12 -28.66
C GLU A 375 13.62 -10.75 -29.68
N ARG A 376 12.90 -11.81 -29.29
CA ARG A 376 12.00 -12.50 -30.22
C ARG A 376 10.71 -11.75 -30.52
N LEU A 377 9.89 -11.45 -29.51
CA LEU A 377 8.51 -11.00 -29.76
C LEU A 377 8.46 -9.55 -30.24
N ARG A 378 9.42 -8.71 -29.79
CA ARG A 378 9.47 -7.28 -30.12
C ARG A 378 10.44 -7.00 -31.26
N GLU A 379 11.67 -7.50 -31.21
CA GLU A 379 12.71 -7.12 -32.18
C GLU A 379 12.62 -7.95 -33.47
N ASP A 380 12.53 -9.27 -33.37
CA ASP A 380 12.47 -10.17 -34.54
C ASP A 380 11.07 -10.20 -35.17
N GLU A 381 10.03 -10.41 -34.36
CA GLU A 381 8.66 -10.61 -34.86
C GLU A 381 7.84 -9.31 -34.96
N GLY A 382 8.27 -8.22 -34.32
CA GLY A 382 7.55 -6.93 -34.31
C GLY A 382 6.11 -7.01 -33.77
N GLY A 383 5.78 -8.05 -33.01
CA GLY A 383 4.40 -8.40 -32.64
C GLY A 383 3.89 -7.73 -31.36
N VAL A 384 4.79 -7.17 -30.56
CA VAL A 384 4.49 -6.54 -29.27
C VAL A 384 5.27 -5.23 -29.11
N TYR A 385 4.71 -4.27 -28.36
CA TYR A 385 5.46 -3.07 -27.97
C TYR A 385 6.46 -3.35 -26.84
N GLY A 386 6.08 -4.27 -25.94
CA GLY A 386 6.89 -4.69 -24.80
C GLY A 386 6.38 -6.00 -24.22
N VAL A 387 7.29 -6.70 -23.54
CA VAL A 387 7.04 -7.94 -22.80
C VAL A 387 7.56 -7.74 -21.40
N ASN A 388 6.90 -8.37 -20.43
CA ASN A 388 7.42 -8.49 -19.08
C ASN A 388 7.39 -9.97 -18.67
N ALA A 389 8.51 -10.51 -18.21
CA ALA A 389 8.58 -11.77 -17.51
C ALA A 389 9.09 -11.52 -16.08
N GLY A 390 8.40 -12.07 -15.08
CA GLY A 390 8.77 -11.89 -13.68
C GLY A 390 8.51 -13.15 -12.86
N ALA A 391 9.43 -13.45 -11.95
CA ALA A 391 9.24 -14.47 -10.93
C ALA A 391 8.64 -13.86 -9.67
N SER A 392 7.90 -14.67 -8.93
CA SER A 392 7.49 -14.38 -7.57
C SER A 392 7.53 -15.68 -6.79
N TYR A 393 7.91 -15.62 -5.52
CA TYR A 393 7.99 -16.79 -4.67
C TYR A 393 7.64 -16.44 -3.23
N SER A 394 7.12 -17.42 -2.52
CA SER A 394 6.73 -17.29 -1.12
C SER A 394 7.33 -18.43 -0.30
N LYS A 395 7.80 -18.08 0.90
CA LYS A 395 8.22 -19.03 1.94
C LYS A 395 7.03 -19.63 2.69
N PHE A 396 5.90 -18.95 2.61
CA PHE A 396 4.89 -18.91 3.64
C PHE A 396 3.54 -18.63 2.98
N PRO A 397 2.45 -19.36 3.29
CA PRO A 397 2.35 -20.48 4.25
C PRO A 397 3.00 -21.78 3.79
N VAL A 398 3.21 -21.94 2.49
CA VAL A 398 3.94 -23.06 1.88
C VAL A 398 4.84 -22.54 0.78
N ASN A 399 5.92 -23.26 0.49
CA ASN A 399 6.91 -22.86 -0.50
C ASN A 399 6.33 -22.96 -1.92
N ARG A 400 6.08 -21.81 -2.55
CA ARG A 400 5.50 -21.74 -3.89
C ARG A 400 6.26 -20.75 -4.74
N TYR A 401 6.31 -21.02 -6.03
CA TYR A 401 6.76 -20.05 -7.02
C TYR A 401 5.67 -19.79 -8.05
N SER A 402 5.77 -18.65 -8.72
CA SER A 402 5.09 -18.37 -9.96
C SER A 402 5.98 -17.58 -10.90
N ILE A 403 5.90 -17.86 -12.20
CA ILE A 403 6.48 -17.05 -13.26
C ILE A 403 5.31 -16.51 -14.08
N SER A 404 5.22 -15.18 -14.18
CA SER A 404 4.19 -14.48 -14.95
C SER A 404 4.86 -13.85 -16.16
N ILE A 405 4.30 -14.09 -17.35
CA ILE A 405 4.72 -13.44 -18.60
C ILE A 405 3.50 -12.67 -19.12
N SER A 406 3.68 -11.40 -19.47
CA SER A 406 2.62 -10.59 -20.05
C SER A 406 3.10 -9.72 -21.20
N PHE A 407 2.22 -9.51 -22.17
CA PHE A 407 2.46 -8.62 -23.30
C PHE A 407 1.14 -8.14 -23.91
N GLY A 408 1.20 -7.00 -24.60
CA GLY A 408 0.11 -6.47 -25.42
C GLY A 408 0.40 -6.68 -26.89
N CYS A 409 -0.61 -7.06 -27.68
CA CYS A 409 -0.48 -7.32 -29.12
C CYS A 409 -1.78 -7.02 -29.88
N ALA A 410 -1.74 -7.10 -31.21
CA ALA A 410 -2.94 -7.11 -32.04
C ALA A 410 -3.73 -8.43 -31.84
N PRO A 411 -5.08 -8.41 -31.82
CA PRO A 411 -5.90 -9.60 -31.56
C PRO A 411 -5.59 -10.81 -32.45
N GLU A 412 -5.29 -10.59 -33.73
CA GLU A 412 -4.92 -11.62 -34.70
C GLU A 412 -3.58 -12.31 -34.41
N ASN A 413 -2.72 -11.70 -33.59
CA ASN A 413 -1.39 -12.21 -33.26
C ASN A 413 -1.36 -13.00 -31.94
N VAL A 414 -2.46 -13.11 -31.19
CA VAL A 414 -2.50 -13.72 -29.85
C VAL A 414 -1.94 -15.15 -29.86
N ASP A 415 -2.51 -16.02 -30.69
CA ASP A 415 -2.12 -17.43 -30.72
C ASP A 415 -0.68 -17.63 -31.21
N LYS A 416 -0.27 -16.85 -32.22
CA LYS A 416 1.09 -16.85 -32.74
C LYS A 416 2.10 -16.48 -31.65
N LEU A 417 1.87 -15.38 -30.93
CA LEU A 417 2.82 -14.89 -29.92
C LEU A 417 2.83 -15.74 -28.66
N ILE A 418 1.71 -16.38 -28.30
CA ILE A 418 1.69 -17.43 -27.26
C ILE A 418 2.57 -18.61 -27.70
N ALA A 419 2.43 -19.09 -28.93
CA ALA A 419 3.24 -20.19 -29.45
C ALA A 419 4.74 -19.82 -29.46
N SER A 420 5.09 -18.61 -29.90
CA SER A 420 6.47 -18.12 -29.87
C SER A 420 7.02 -18.01 -28.45
N THR A 421 6.21 -17.58 -27.49
CA THR A 421 6.60 -17.54 -26.07
C THR A 421 6.89 -18.95 -25.53
N LEU A 422 6.01 -19.91 -25.80
CA LEU A 422 6.18 -21.30 -25.35
C LEU A 422 7.39 -21.97 -26.02
N ASP A 423 7.69 -21.62 -27.27
CA ASP A 423 8.88 -22.10 -27.98
C ASP A 423 10.17 -21.58 -27.33
N GLU A 424 10.27 -20.29 -26.97
CA GLU A 424 11.43 -19.78 -26.22
C GLU A 424 11.60 -20.46 -24.86
N ILE A 425 10.50 -20.68 -24.13
CA ILE A 425 10.52 -21.44 -22.87
C ILE A 425 11.08 -22.85 -23.11
N ASN A 426 10.66 -23.53 -24.17
CA ASN A 426 11.14 -24.86 -24.51
C ASN A 426 12.62 -24.88 -24.91
N LYS A 427 13.11 -23.87 -25.64
CA LYS A 427 14.54 -23.72 -25.96
C LYS A 427 15.39 -23.60 -24.70
N ILE A 428 14.99 -22.72 -23.76
CA ILE A 428 15.70 -22.55 -22.49
C ILE A 428 15.64 -23.83 -21.65
N LYS A 429 14.49 -24.51 -21.61
CA LYS A 429 14.37 -25.81 -20.92
C LYS A 429 15.29 -26.88 -21.48
N THR A 430 15.46 -26.93 -22.80
CA THR A 430 16.23 -28.00 -23.49
C THR A 430 17.72 -27.71 -23.47
N ASN A 431 18.10 -26.45 -23.72
CA ASN A 431 19.49 -26.07 -23.98
C ASN A 431 20.13 -25.30 -22.81
N GLY A 432 19.33 -24.86 -21.83
CA GLY A 432 19.75 -23.90 -20.81
C GLY A 432 19.76 -22.46 -21.31
N ALA A 433 20.01 -21.53 -20.38
CA ALA A 433 20.23 -20.12 -20.70
C ALA A 433 21.60 -19.90 -21.38
N LEU A 434 21.69 -18.94 -22.29
CA LEU A 434 22.97 -18.57 -22.88
C LEU A 434 23.85 -17.86 -21.84
N ALA A 435 25.16 -18.10 -21.90
CA ALA A 435 26.11 -17.49 -20.96
C ALA A 435 26.05 -15.95 -20.97
N VAL A 436 25.81 -15.34 -22.14
CA VAL A 436 25.69 -13.88 -22.29
C VAL A 436 24.47 -13.32 -21.53
N ASP A 437 23.35 -14.03 -21.50
CA ASP A 437 22.14 -13.57 -20.80
C ASP A 437 22.31 -13.70 -19.29
N ILE A 438 22.98 -14.76 -18.82
CA ILE A 438 23.36 -14.89 -17.41
C ILE A 438 24.30 -13.75 -16.99
N GLN A 439 25.26 -13.38 -17.85
CA GLN A 439 26.16 -12.25 -17.56
C GLN A 439 25.42 -10.92 -17.47
N LYS A 440 24.40 -10.69 -18.30
CA LYS A 440 23.52 -9.50 -18.20
C LYS A 440 22.82 -9.46 -16.84
N PHE A 441 22.21 -10.56 -16.41
CA PHE A 441 21.59 -10.67 -15.08
C PHE A 441 22.57 -10.38 -13.95
N VAL A 442 23.77 -10.99 -13.98
CA VAL A 442 24.81 -10.75 -12.95
C VAL A 442 25.22 -9.27 -12.90
N ALA A 443 25.37 -8.63 -14.06
CA ALA A 443 25.73 -7.22 -14.14
C ALA A 443 24.63 -6.29 -13.60
N GLU A 444 23.36 -6.64 -13.78
CA GLU A 444 22.21 -5.88 -13.27
C GLU A 444 22.09 -6.00 -11.74
N GLU A 445 22.17 -7.22 -11.21
CA GLU A 445 22.13 -7.47 -9.76
C GLU A 445 23.29 -6.80 -9.01
N THR A 446 24.49 -6.83 -9.58
CA THR A 446 25.68 -6.20 -8.97
C THR A 446 25.59 -4.67 -8.95
N ARG A 447 24.78 -4.05 -9.83
CA ARG A 447 24.54 -2.59 -9.81
C ARG A 447 23.49 -2.18 -8.79
N SER A 448 22.62 -3.10 -8.41
CA SER A 448 21.47 -2.86 -7.54
C SER A 448 21.76 -3.16 -6.06
N THR A 449 22.92 -3.76 -5.78
CA THR A 449 23.47 -4.07 -4.44
C THR A 449 24.67 -3.21 -4.15
#